data_AF-A0A0W8FDV4-F1
#
_entry.id   AF-A0A0W8FDV4-F1
#
_cell.length_a   1.000
_cell.length_b   1.000
_cell.length_c   1.000
_cell.angle_alpha   90.00
_cell.angle_beta   90.00
_cell.angle_gamma   90.00
#
_symmetry.space_group_name_H-M   'P 1'
#
loop_
_entity.id
_entity.type
_entity.pdbx_description
1 polymer ?
#
loop_
_entity_poly.entity_id
_entity_poly.type
_entity_poly.pdbx_seq_one_letter_code
_entity_poly.pdbx_strand_id
1 'polypeptide(L)'
;MEYVPTGEVIAALDTCLSASPALDYITFAGSGEPTLHSRIGEIIAFVKERYPEYRIAVLTNGSLLSDRRVRDAVLSSDLILPSMDAASEEIFRQINRPCAELTCAAVLSGLRALAEEYSGEILLEIFIVPGLNDSPEELALLREAVDSIEPVRVQINTLDRPGVEAWVRPASPASLEGIAALFGAPDGAEVIVPAAARESTAGFRQDIPATILATLARRPCTADDLSQIAGVHRNEISKYLLVLQEEGRIEAVREKRGIFFRLT
;
A
#
# COMPACT_ATOMS: atom_id res chain seq x y z
N MET A 1 -5.46 6.61 -18.73
CA MET A 1 -4.34 6.32 -19.64
C MET A 1 -3.85 4.93 -19.29
N GLU A 2 -3.61 4.08 -20.28
CA GLU A 2 -2.94 2.78 -20.05
C GLU A 2 -1.43 3.03 -19.94
N TYR A 3 -0.94 3.32 -18.72
CA TYR A 3 0.50 3.54 -18.51
C TYR A 3 1.30 2.21 -18.54
N VAL A 4 0.62 1.09 -18.30
CA VAL A 4 1.04 -0.27 -18.67
C VAL A 4 -0.06 -0.84 -19.57
N PRO A 5 0.25 -1.52 -20.68
CA PRO A 5 -0.78 -2.09 -21.54
C PRO A 5 -1.61 -3.14 -20.81
N THR A 6 -2.94 -3.02 -20.89
CA THR A 6 -3.88 -3.94 -20.22
C THR A 6 -3.63 -5.41 -20.59
N GLY A 7 -3.34 -5.67 -21.87
CA GLY A 7 -3.06 -7.02 -22.37
C GLY A 7 -1.80 -7.65 -21.78
N GLU A 8 -0.76 -6.85 -21.47
CA GLU A 8 0.45 -7.36 -20.83
C GLU A 8 0.18 -7.75 -19.38
N VAL A 9 -0.61 -6.95 -18.65
CA VAL A 9 -1.01 -7.27 -17.27
C VAL A 9 -1.84 -8.55 -17.25
N ILE A 10 -2.83 -8.68 -18.13
CA ILE A 10 -3.67 -9.88 -18.25
C ILE A 10 -2.82 -11.11 -18.59
N ALA A 11 -1.89 -11.01 -19.55
CA ALA A 11 -1.03 -12.13 -19.92
C ALA A 11 -0.09 -12.55 -18.77
N ALA A 12 0.43 -11.60 -18.01
CA ALA A 12 1.26 -11.88 -16.83
C ALA A 12 0.44 -12.56 -15.73
N LEU A 13 -0.78 -12.09 -15.47
CA LEU A 13 -1.71 -12.71 -14.53
C LEU A 13 -2.08 -14.14 -14.98
N ASP A 14 -2.46 -14.34 -16.24
CA ASP A 14 -2.80 -15.67 -16.79
C ASP A 14 -1.62 -16.66 -16.64
N THR A 15 -0.41 -16.20 -16.96
CA THR A 15 0.82 -17.01 -16.82
C THR A 15 1.07 -17.40 -15.37
N CYS A 16 0.87 -16.48 -14.42
CA CYS A 16 1.09 -16.73 -12.99
C CYS A 16 0.01 -17.64 -12.40
N LEU A 17 -1.26 -17.33 -12.64
CA LEU A 17 -2.41 -17.96 -12.00
C LEU A 17 -2.77 -19.32 -12.61
N SER A 18 -2.38 -19.58 -13.86
CA SER A 18 -2.54 -20.90 -14.49
C SER A 18 -1.75 -22.02 -13.80
N ALA A 19 -0.72 -21.68 -13.02
CA ALA A 19 0.00 -22.63 -12.17
C ALA A 19 -0.71 -22.91 -10.83
N SER A 20 -1.88 -22.31 -10.62
CA SER A 20 -2.68 -22.39 -9.39
C SER A 20 -1.85 -22.18 -8.10
N PRO A 21 -1.08 -21.09 -7.99
CA PRO A 21 -0.32 -20.81 -6.78
C PRO A 21 -1.24 -20.68 -5.56
N ALA A 22 -0.75 -21.10 -4.40
CA ALA A 22 -1.42 -20.81 -3.12
C ALA A 22 -1.21 -19.33 -2.78
N LEU A 23 -2.29 -18.54 -2.85
CA LEU A 23 -2.29 -17.10 -2.59
C LEU A 23 -3.48 -16.76 -1.68
N ASP A 24 -3.27 -15.85 -0.74
CA ASP A 24 -4.37 -15.27 0.05
C ASP A 24 -5.14 -14.23 -0.77
N TYR A 25 -4.41 -13.37 -1.49
CA TYR A 25 -4.94 -12.30 -2.32
C TYR A 25 -4.05 -12.03 -3.55
N ILE A 26 -4.69 -11.60 -4.63
CA ILE A 26 -4.09 -10.83 -5.71
C ILE A 26 -4.27 -9.36 -5.36
N THR A 27 -3.16 -8.63 -5.22
CA THR A 27 -3.19 -7.24 -4.76
C THR A 27 -2.84 -6.28 -5.89
N PHE A 28 -3.75 -5.36 -6.21
CA PHE A 28 -3.47 -4.19 -7.04
C PHE A 28 -2.86 -3.11 -6.15
N ALA A 29 -1.53 -3.03 -6.18
CA ALA A 29 -0.70 -2.05 -5.48
C ALA A 29 0.56 -1.77 -6.33
N GLY A 30 1.32 -0.71 -6.02
CA GLY A 30 2.59 -0.48 -6.72
C GLY A 30 3.16 0.93 -6.59
N SER A 31 4.12 1.26 -7.46
CA SER A 31 4.79 2.57 -7.51
C SER A 31 3.91 3.70 -8.08
N GLY A 32 2.59 3.51 -8.10
CA GLY A 32 1.61 4.44 -8.63
C GLY A 32 0.22 4.08 -8.10
N GLU A 33 -0.76 4.92 -8.42
CA GLU A 33 -2.15 4.75 -7.99
C GLU A 33 -2.89 3.78 -8.94
N PRO A 34 -3.31 2.59 -8.49
CA PRO A 34 -3.95 1.61 -9.37
C PRO A 34 -5.17 2.14 -10.12
N THR A 35 -5.97 3.00 -9.46
CA THR A 35 -7.18 3.57 -10.06
C THR A 35 -6.91 4.54 -11.22
N LEU A 36 -5.67 4.98 -11.44
CA LEU A 36 -5.28 5.74 -12.64
C LEU A 36 -5.24 4.86 -13.90
N HIS A 37 -5.16 3.54 -13.75
CA HIS A 37 -5.22 2.63 -14.87
C HIS A 37 -6.65 2.58 -15.42
N SER A 38 -6.87 3.21 -16.58
CA SER A 38 -8.22 3.43 -17.13
C SER A 38 -9.02 2.16 -17.43
N ARG A 39 -8.36 1.00 -17.41
CA ARG A 39 -8.97 -0.33 -17.66
C ARG A 39 -8.78 -1.30 -16.50
N ILE A 40 -8.55 -0.79 -15.28
CA ILE A 40 -8.41 -1.63 -14.09
C ILE A 40 -9.62 -2.56 -13.90
N GLY A 41 -10.83 -2.08 -14.17
CA GLY A 41 -12.05 -2.90 -14.09
C GLY A 41 -12.05 -4.09 -15.04
N GLU A 42 -11.41 -3.99 -16.22
CA GLU A 42 -11.28 -5.12 -17.14
C GLU A 42 -10.30 -6.18 -16.63
N ILE A 43 -9.24 -5.75 -15.95
CA ILE A 43 -8.26 -6.65 -15.35
C ILE A 43 -8.89 -7.38 -14.15
N ILE A 44 -9.62 -6.65 -13.30
CA ILE A 44 -10.37 -7.22 -12.16
C ILE A 44 -11.42 -8.21 -12.67
N ALA A 45 -12.21 -7.83 -13.68
CA ALA A 45 -13.20 -8.71 -14.29
C ALA A 45 -12.56 -9.98 -14.87
N PHE A 46 -11.44 -9.87 -15.59
CA PHE A 46 -10.71 -11.03 -16.11
C PHE A 46 -10.32 -12.02 -15.00
N VAL A 47 -9.78 -11.53 -13.88
CA VAL A 47 -9.42 -12.39 -12.74
C VAL A 47 -10.67 -13.02 -12.13
N LYS A 48 -11.73 -12.25 -11.89
CA LYS A 48 -12.99 -12.77 -11.32
C LYS A 48 -13.68 -13.80 -12.20
N GLU A 49 -13.62 -13.66 -13.52
CA GLU A 49 -14.26 -14.57 -14.47
C GLU A 49 -13.45 -15.84 -14.69
N ARG A 50 -12.13 -15.72 -14.80
CA ARG A 50 -11.25 -16.84 -15.19
C ARG A 50 -10.65 -17.59 -14.00
N TYR A 51 -10.47 -16.90 -12.88
CA TYR A 51 -9.89 -17.44 -11.66
C TYR A 51 -10.71 -17.03 -10.42
N PRO A 52 -12.00 -17.43 -10.35
CA PRO A 52 -12.93 -17.01 -9.30
C PRO A 52 -12.52 -17.46 -7.88
N GLU A 53 -11.59 -18.40 -7.77
CA GLU A 53 -11.04 -18.87 -6.49
C GLU A 53 -10.12 -17.85 -5.80
N TYR A 54 -9.56 -16.90 -6.54
CA TYR A 54 -8.67 -15.89 -5.97
C TYR A 54 -9.40 -14.65 -5.50
N ARG A 55 -9.00 -14.16 -4.33
CA ARG A 55 -9.50 -12.90 -3.79
C ARG A 55 -8.68 -11.72 -4.33
N ILE A 56 -9.32 -10.60 -4.57
CA ILE A 56 -8.72 -9.37 -5.08
C ILE A 56 -8.74 -8.29 -4.00
N ALA A 57 -7.57 -7.71 -3.74
CA ALA A 57 -7.42 -6.53 -2.89
C ALA A 57 -6.95 -5.33 -3.73
N VAL A 58 -7.59 -4.18 -3.58
CA VAL A 58 -7.20 -2.93 -4.25
C VAL A 58 -6.74 -1.91 -3.22
N LEU A 59 -5.48 -1.51 -3.28
CA LEU A 59 -4.96 -0.39 -2.48
C LEU A 59 -5.14 0.89 -3.31
N THR A 60 -5.64 1.95 -2.69
CA THR A 60 -5.87 3.22 -3.37
C THR A 60 -5.63 4.40 -2.44
N ASN A 61 -5.05 5.49 -2.95
CA ASN A 61 -4.94 6.75 -2.21
C ASN A 61 -6.25 7.56 -2.20
N GLY A 62 -7.34 7.01 -2.76
CA GLY A 62 -8.67 7.61 -2.75
C GLY A 62 -8.88 8.81 -3.69
N SER A 63 -7.83 9.30 -4.34
CA SER A 63 -7.85 10.57 -5.11
C SER A 63 -8.87 10.61 -6.23
N LEU A 64 -9.21 9.46 -6.81
CA LEU A 64 -10.13 9.34 -7.95
C LEU A 64 -11.51 8.80 -7.58
N LEU A 65 -11.76 8.49 -6.31
CA LEU A 65 -13.02 7.88 -5.89
C LEU A 65 -14.22 8.83 -5.96
N SER A 66 -14.00 10.13 -6.20
CA SER A 66 -15.09 11.05 -6.52
C SER A 66 -15.73 10.76 -7.90
N ASP A 67 -15.00 10.17 -8.85
CA ASP A 67 -15.56 9.70 -10.13
C ASP A 67 -16.24 8.34 -9.94
N ARG A 68 -17.55 8.30 -10.17
CA ARG A 68 -18.35 7.07 -10.09
C ARG A 68 -17.81 5.96 -10.98
N ARG A 69 -17.26 6.28 -12.16
CA ARG A 69 -16.72 5.27 -13.09
C ARG A 69 -15.50 4.55 -12.50
N VAL A 70 -14.73 5.25 -11.67
CA VAL A 70 -13.59 4.66 -10.97
C VAL A 70 -14.06 3.74 -9.85
N ARG A 71 -15.09 4.16 -9.10
CA ARG A 71 -15.73 3.30 -8.08
C ARG A 71 -16.30 2.04 -8.72
N ASP A 72 -17.14 2.19 -9.75
CA ASP A 72 -17.73 1.08 -10.51
C ASP A 72 -16.67 0.06 -10.98
N ALA A 73 -15.48 0.53 -11.37
CA ALA A 73 -14.39 -0.32 -11.83
C ALA A 73 -13.76 -1.20 -10.73
N VAL A 74 -13.89 -0.84 -9.45
CA VAL A 74 -13.29 -1.57 -8.32
C VAL A 74 -14.32 -2.30 -7.44
N LEU A 75 -15.63 -2.07 -7.63
CA LEU A 75 -16.69 -2.68 -6.80
C LEU A 75 -16.72 -4.21 -6.80
N SER A 76 -16.17 -4.86 -7.83
CA SER A 76 -16.09 -6.32 -7.92
C SER A 76 -14.90 -6.93 -7.15
N SER A 77 -14.07 -6.11 -6.50
CA SER A 77 -13.00 -6.57 -5.63
C SER A 77 -13.55 -7.20 -4.35
N ASP A 78 -12.73 -7.97 -3.64
CA ASP A 78 -13.12 -8.58 -2.35
C ASP A 78 -12.72 -7.70 -1.16
N LEU A 79 -11.69 -6.89 -1.34
CA LEU A 79 -11.14 -5.99 -0.32
C LEU A 79 -10.68 -4.69 -0.98
N ILE A 80 -11.03 -3.54 -0.38
CA ILE A 80 -10.49 -2.24 -0.79
C ILE A 80 -9.81 -1.59 0.41
N LEU A 81 -8.58 -1.13 0.21
CA LEU A 81 -7.77 -0.46 1.22
C LEU A 81 -7.50 0.98 0.79
N PRO A 82 -8.43 1.91 1.08
CA PRO A 82 -8.19 3.31 0.84
C PRO A 82 -7.26 3.91 1.90
N SER A 83 -6.35 4.80 1.48
CA SER A 83 -5.58 5.64 2.40
C SER A 83 -6.31 6.97 2.66
N MET A 84 -6.36 7.38 3.92
CA MET A 84 -6.94 8.65 4.39
C MET A 84 -6.03 9.27 5.46
N ASP A 85 -4.98 9.95 5.01
CA ASP A 85 -3.94 10.47 5.91
C ASP A 85 -4.29 11.85 6.50
N ALA A 86 -5.35 12.49 6.01
CA ALA A 86 -5.78 13.82 6.44
C ALA A 86 -7.28 14.02 6.23
N ALA A 87 -7.90 14.80 7.12
CA ALA A 87 -9.31 15.20 7.01
C ALA A 87 -9.51 16.73 6.94
N SER A 88 -8.44 17.52 7.12
CA SER A 88 -8.42 18.96 6.84
C SER A 88 -7.71 19.24 5.50
N GLU A 89 -8.13 20.31 4.80
CA GLU A 89 -7.51 20.71 3.54
C GLU A 89 -6.03 21.08 3.73
N GLU A 90 -5.69 21.75 4.83
CA GLU A 90 -4.32 22.17 5.12
C GLU A 90 -3.39 20.96 5.25
N ILE A 91 -3.73 19.98 6.10
CA ILE A 91 -2.90 18.80 6.32
C ILE A 91 -2.89 17.89 5.09
N PHE A 92 -4.01 17.77 4.38
CA PHE A 92 -4.09 17.03 3.11
C PHE A 92 -3.12 17.58 2.07
N ARG A 93 -2.99 18.91 1.96
CA ARG A 93 -2.03 19.54 1.04
C ARG A 93 -0.58 19.30 1.47
N GLN A 94 -0.30 19.26 2.77
CA GLN A 94 1.05 19.04 3.27
C GLN A 94 1.51 17.58 3.11
N ILE A 95 0.64 16.62 3.43
CA ILE A 95 0.95 15.19 3.40
C ILE A 95 0.81 14.62 1.98
N ASN A 96 -0.39 14.69 1.40
CA ASN A 96 -0.71 14.01 0.15
C ASN A 96 -0.24 14.77 -1.10
N ARG A 97 0.06 16.08 -0.97
CA ARG A 97 0.53 16.96 -2.05
C ARG A 97 -0.22 16.75 -3.38
N PRO A 98 -1.56 16.81 -3.37
CA PRO A 98 -2.39 16.52 -4.53
C PRO A 98 -2.25 17.61 -5.63
N CYS A 99 -2.74 17.33 -6.83
CA CYS A 99 -2.93 18.38 -7.85
C CYS A 99 -3.88 19.48 -7.36
N ALA A 100 -3.79 20.68 -7.95
CA ALA A 100 -4.49 21.87 -7.46
C ALA A 100 -6.01 21.66 -7.41
N GLU A 101 -6.57 20.94 -8.38
CA GLU A 101 -7.99 20.70 -8.55
C GLU A 101 -8.59 19.71 -7.54
N LEU A 102 -7.76 18.85 -6.96
CA LEU A 102 -8.21 17.83 -6.00
C LEU A 102 -8.22 18.39 -4.58
N THR A 103 -9.37 18.34 -3.92
CA THR A 103 -9.57 18.82 -2.54
C THR A 103 -9.78 17.66 -1.59
N CYS A 104 -9.46 17.87 -0.31
CA CYS A 104 -9.69 16.90 0.76
C CYS A 104 -11.17 16.53 0.83
N ALA A 105 -12.06 17.52 0.74
CA ALA A 105 -13.51 17.31 0.75
C ALA A 105 -13.97 16.39 -0.40
N ALA A 106 -13.41 16.53 -1.61
CA ALA A 106 -13.75 15.66 -2.74
C ALA A 106 -13.28 14.21 -2.52
N VAL A 107 -12.10 14.01 -1.92
CA VAL A 107 -11.59 12.67 -1.57
C VAL A 107 -12.48 12.02 -0.51
N LEU A 108 -12.77 12.73 0.58
CA LEU A 108 -13.65 12.23 1.64
C LEU A 108 -15.05 11.90 1.12
N SER A 109 -15.61 12.75 0.24
CA SER A 109 -16.89 12.47 -0.41
C SER A 109 -16.84 11.23 -1.30
N GLY A 110 -15.74 11.02 -2.02
CA GLY A 110 -15.54 9.83 -2.85
C GLY A 110 -15.43 8.55 -2.02
N LEU A 111 -14.73 8.61 -0.89
CA LEU A 111 -14.61 7.51 0.07
C LEU A 111 -15.96 7.12 0.68
N ARG A 112 -16.76 8.10 1.11
CA ARG A 112 -18.12 7.88 1.61
C ARG A 112 -19.01 7.22 0.55
N ALA A 113 -18.99 7.74 -0.68
CA ALA A 113 -19.77 7.17 -1.78
C ALA A 113 -19.32 5.74 -2.12
N LEU A 114 -18.02 5.44 -2.04
CA LEU A 114 -17.52 4.07 -2.18
C LEU A 114 -18.08 3.17 -1.07
N ALA A 115 -18.04 3.61 0.19
CA ALA A 115 -18.56 2.83 1.30
C ALA A 115 -20.06 2.53 1.20
N GLU A 116 -20.85 3.46 0.66
CA GLU A 116 -22.29 3.25 0.40
C GLU A 116 -22.55 2.25 -0.74
N GLU A 117 -21.69 2.23 -1.76
CA GLU A 117 -21.87 1.42 -2.97
C GLU A 117 -21.24 0.02 -2.88
N TYR A 118 -20.21 -0.13 -2.06
CA TYR A 118 -19.37 -1.32 -1.99
C TYR A 118 -19.86 -2.32 -0.94
N SER A 119 -20.12 -3.56 -1.38
CA SER A 119 -20.61 -4.63 -0.51
C SER A 119 -19.50 -5.49 0.12
N GLY A 120 -18.23 -5.24 -0.24
CA GLY A 120 -17.09 -5.96 0.33
C GLY A 120 -16.52 -5.26 1.56
N GLU A 121 -15.30 -5.66 1.95
CA GLU A 121 -14.65 -5.12 3.15
C GLU A 121 -13.75 -3.91 2.83
N ILE A 122 -13.89 -2.84 3.62
CA ILE A 122 -13.02 -1.66 3.57
C ILE A 122 -12.08 -1.67 4.77
N LEU A 123 -10.78 -1.77 4.53
CA LEU A 123 -9.74 -1.54 5.55
C LEU A 123 -9.13 -0.17 5.33
N LEU A 124 -9.49 0.80 6.16
CA LEU A 124 -9.06 2.17 6.00
C LEU A 124 -7.65 2.36 6.56
N GLU A 125 -6.70 2.78 5.72
CA GLU A 125 -5.32 3.06 6.14
C GLU A 125 -5.15 4.53 6.52
N ILE A 126 -4.52 4.79 7.67
CA ILE A 126 -4.14 6.14 8.12
C ILE A 126 -2.65 6.14 8.44
N PHE A 127 -1.87 6.90 7.66
CA PHE A 127 -0.45 7.08 7.92
C PHE A 127 -0.19 8.29 8.82
N ILE A 128 0.34 8.07 10.02
CA ILE A 128 0.62 9.12 10.99
C ILE A 128 1.98 9.77 10.70
N VAL A 129 1.95 11.09 10.51
CA VAL A 129 3.11 11.96 10.40
C VAL A 129 3.14 12.87 11.63
N PRO A 130 4.06 12.62 12.60
CA PRO A 130 4.12 13.39 13.83
C PRO A 130 4.28 14.90 13.58
N GLY A 131 3.46 15.68 14.27
CA GLY A 131 3.38 17.14 14.15
C GLY A 131 2.50 17.65 13.01
N LEU A 132 1.90 16.77 12.19
CA LEU A 132 0.96 17.15 11.13
C LEU A 132 -0.46 16.66 11.41
N ASN A 133 -0.66 15.35 11.49
CA ASN A 133 -1.98 14.74 11.62
C ASN A 133 -2.21 14.02 12.96
N ASP A 134 -1.38 14.31 13.97
CA ASP A 134 -1.45 13.72 15.31
C ASP A 134 -1.89 14.72 16.40
N SER A 135 -2.35 15.91 16.02
CA SER A 135 -2.96 16.86 16.96
C SER A 135 -4.37 16.41 17.37
N PRO A 136 -4.85 16.77 18.57
CA PRO A 136 -6.21 16.44 18.98
C PRO A 136 -7.29 16.91 18.01
N GLU A 137 -7.10 18.07 17.38
CA GLU A 137 -8.03 18.65 16.41
C GLU A 137 -8.09 17.83 15.12
N GLU A 138 -6.93 17.46 14.56
CA GLU A 138 -6.86 16.65 13.33
C GLU A 138 -7.34 15.22 13.57
N LEU A 139 -7.02 14.64 14.73
CA LEU A 139 -7.51 13.32 15.12
C LEU A 139 -9.04 13.29 15.30
N ALA A 140 -9.64 14.39 15.76
CA ALA A 140 -11.09 14.51 15.83
C ALA A 140 -11.74 14.52 14.43
N LEU A 141 -11.13 15.23 13.47
CA LEU A 141 -11.59 15.25 12.08
C LEU A 141 -11.43 13.89 11.40
N LEU A 142 -10.29 13.22 11.60
CA LEU A 142 -10.08 11.85 11.12
C LEU A 142 -11.11 10.89 11.71
N ARG A 143 -11.42 11.02 13.01
CA ARG A 143 -12.45 10.20 13.66
C ARG A 143 -13.83 10.43 13.06
N GLU A 144 -14.24 11.67 12.82
CA GLU A 144 -15.50 11.97 12.14
C GLU A 144 -15.55 11.35 10.73
N ALA A 145 -14.43 11.40 10.00
CA ALA A 145 -14.32 10.77 8.70
C ALA A 145 -14.43 9.24 8.77
N VAL A 146 -13.73 8.59 9.72
CA VAL A 146 -13.83 7.15 9.99
C VAL A 146 -15.27 6.76 10.31
N ASP A 147 -15.91 7.47 11.23
CA ASP A 147 -17.30 7.21 11.67
C ASP A 147 -18.28 7.34 10.49
N SER A 148 -18.01 8.21 9.52
CA SER A 148 -18.84 8.38 8.33
C SER A 148 -18.61 7.35 7.21
N ILE A 149 -17.45 6.69 7.20
CA ILE A 149 -17.09 5.66 6.21
C ILE A 149 -17.49 4.28 6.74
N GLU A 150 -17.52 4.11 8.06
CA GLU A 150 -17.79 2.84 8.74
C GLU A 150 -16.93 1.67 8.20
N PRO A 151 -15.59 1.82 8.08
CA PRO A 151 -14.74 0.74 7.60
C PRO A 151 -14.77 -0.43 8.58
N VAL A 152 -14.58 -1.66 8.10
CA VAL A 152 -14.55 -2.83 9.00
C VAL A 152 -13.40 -2.73 10.00
N ARG A 153 -12.27 -2.14 9.57
CA ARG A 153 -11.08 -1.91 10.39
C ARG A 153 -10.35 -0.64 9.96
N VAL A 154 -9.65 -0.03 10.91
CA VAL A 154 -8.67 1.03 10.64
C VAL A 154 -7.26 0.51 10.87
N GLN A 155 -6.36 0.72 9.91
CA GLN A 155 -4.96 0.36 9.99
C GLN A 155 -4.12 1.62 10.15
N ILE A 156 -3.45 1.74 11.29
CA ILE A 156 -2.61 2.89 11.60
C ILE A 156 -1.16 2.55 11.35
N ASN A 157 -0.55 3.33 10.47
CA ASN A 157 0.81 3.13 10.00
C ASN A 157 1.68 4.34 10.32
N THR A 158 2.99 4.14 10.30
CA THR A 158 3.98 5.21 10.39
C THR A 158 5.19 4.85 9.53
N LEU A 159 6.11 5.80 9.32
CA LEU A 159 7.35 5.57 8.58
C LEU A 159 8.14 4.36 9.12
N ASP A 160 8.26 3.30 8.32
CA ASP A 160 8.92 2.03 8.70
C ASP A 160 10.33 1.85 8.10
N ARG A 161 10.65 2.69 7.11
CA ARG A 161 11.85 2.63 6.27
C ARG A 161 12.35 4.03 5.95
N PRO A 162 13.56 4.21 5.38
CA PRO A 162 14.01 5.52 4.93
C PRO A 162 12.95 6.18 4.04
N GLY A 163 12.43 7.32 4.47
CA GLY A 163 11.48 8.11 3.70
C GLY A 163 12.16 8.86 2.56
N VAL A 164 11.39 9.23 1.54
CA VAL A 164 11.84 10.14 0.48
C VAL A 164 12.17 11.52 1.07
N GLU A 165 11.32 11.97 1.99
CA GLU A 165 11.41 13.26 2.65
C GLU A 165 12.13 13.11 4.00
N ALA A 166 13.31 13.73 4.14
CA ALA A 166 14.16 13.56 5.33
C ALA A 166 13.56 14.13 6.64
N TRP A 167 12.56 15.00 6.53
CA TRP A 167 11.87 15.60 7.69
C TRP A 167 10.79 14.68 8.26
N VAL A 168 10.29 13.70 7.50
CA VAL A 168 9.29 12.74 7.98
C VAL A 168 9.95 11.77 8.96
N ARG A 169 9.37 11.62 10.14
CA ARG A 169 9.88 10.75 11.22
C ARG A 169 8.83 9.74 11.64
N PRO A 170 9.24 8.57 12.15
CA PRO A 170 8.29 7.62 12.71
C PRO A 170 7.64 8.14 13.99
N ALA A 171 6.32 7.97 14.11
CA ALA A 171 5.59 8.07 15.37
C ALA A 171 6.09 7.02 16.38
N SER A 172 5.91 7.32 17.67
CA SER A 172 6.26 6.36 18.72
C SER A 172 5.18 5.27 18.85
N PRO A 173 5.51 4.04 19.27
CA PRO A 173 4.52 2.99 19.50
C PRO A 173 3.39 3.43 20.45
N ALA A 174 3.73 4.10 21.55
CA ALA A 174 2.74 4.60 22.51
C ALA A 174 1.80 5.67 21.89
N SER A 175 2.31 6.50 20.98
CA SER A 175 1.48 7.47 20.24
C SER A 175 0.53 6.76 19.29
N LEU A 176 1.01 5.75 18.55
CA LEU A 176 0.17 4.96 17.64
C LEU A 176 -0.92 4.20 18.39
N GLU A 177 -0.60 3.58 19.52
CA GLU A 177 -1.58 2.90 20.39
C GLU A 177 -2.62 3.89 20.93
N GLY A 178 -2.19 5.08 21.36
CA GLY A 178 -3.09 6.13 21.83
C GLY A 178 -4.03 6.63 20.74
N ILE A 179 -3.55 6.77 19.50
CA ILE A 179 -4.35 7.16 18.33
C ILE A 179 -5.31 6.03 17.94
N ALA A 180 -4.86 4.78 17.94
CA ALA A 180 -5.69 3.61 17.66
C ALA A 180 -6.91 3.53 18.58
N ALA A 181 -6.73 3.86 19.86
CA ALA A 181 -7.83 3.87 20.82
C ALA A 181 -8.92 4.92 20.53
N LEU A 182 -8.69 5.88 19.62
CA LEU A 182 -9.66 6.93 19.28
C LEU A 182 -10.67 6.49 18.21
N PHE A 183 -10.29 5.57 17.33
CA PHE A 183 -11.11 5.19 16.19
C PHE A 183 -12.02 4.01 16.54
N GLY A 184 -13.33 4.20 16.38
CA GLY A 184 -14.32 3.14 16.52
C GLY A 184 -14.60 2.50 15.17
N ALA A 185 -14.03 1.33 14.92
CA ALA A 185 -14.43 0.46 13.80
C ALA A 185 -14.96 -0.87 14.35
N PRO A 186 -15.78 -1.63 13.61
CA PRO A 186 -16.34 -2.91 14.07
C PRO A 186 -15.28 -3.90 14.58
N ASP A 187 -14.15 -4.03 13.86
CA ASP A 187 -13.00 -4.83 14.28
C ASP A 187 -11.92 -4.02 15.01
N GLY A 188 -12.21 -2.75 15.30
CA GLY A 188 -11.30 -1.81 15.94
C GLY A 188 -10.25 -1.21 15.02
N ALA A 189 -9.28 -0.52 15.63
CA ALA A 189 -8.10 -0.01 14.95
C ALA A 189 -6.87 -0.80 15.38
N GLU A 190 -6.03 -1.17 14.42
CA GLU A 190 -4.79 -1.88 14.67
C GLU A 190 -3.59 -1.03 14.24
N VAL A 191 -2.54 -1.03 15.06
CA VAL A 191 -1.25 -0.47 14.69
C VAL A 191 -0.51 -1.52 13.87
N ILE A 192 -0.22 -1.24 12.60
CA ILE A 192 0.55 -2.18 11.80
C ILE A 192 2.02 -2.01 12.16
N VAL A 193 2.51 -2.97 12.93
CA VAL A 193 3.93 -3.15 13.16
C VAL A 193 4.52 -3.84 11.92
N PRO A 194 5.70 -3.42 11.42
CA PRO A 194 6.38 -4.15 10.35
C PRO A 194 6.55 -5.61 10.80
N ALA A 195 5.81 -6.51 10.14
CA ALA A 195 5.71 -7.90 10.55
C ALA A 195 7.11 -8.53 10.64
N ALA A 196 7.44 -9.03 11.82
CA ALA A 196 8.50 -10.01 11.96
C ALA A 196 8.04 -11.28 11.23
N ALA A 197 8.83 -11.71 10.24
CA ALA A 197 8.76 -13.02 9.58
C ALA A 197 7.38 -13.44 9.03
N ARG A 198 7.08 -13.06 7.78
CA ARG A 198 6.13 -13.85 6.98
C ARG A 198 6.80 -15.17 6.59
N GLU A 199 6.10 -16.29 6.81
CA GLU A 199 6.53 -17.59 6.30
C GLU A 199 6.67 -17.51 4.78
N SER A 200 7.81 -18.00 4.27
CA SER A 200 8.20 -17.87 2.88
C SER A 200 7.23 -18.60 1.95
N THR A 201 6.37 -17.87 1.26
CA THR A 201 5.75 -18.37 0.02
C THR A 201 6.83 -18.43 -1.04
N ALA A 202 7.11 -19.62 -1.56
CA ALA A 202 8.11 -19.86 -2.60
C ALA A 202 7.73 -19.12 -3.89
N GLY A 203 8.15 -17.86 -4.02
CA GLY A 203 7.92 -17.02 -5.19
C GLY A 203 8.99 -17.23 -6.27
N PHE A 204 8.53 -17.41 -7.51
CA PHE A 204 9.21 -17.29 -8.80
C PHE A 204 10.75 -17.23 -8.79
N ARG A 205 11.38 -18.39 -9.01
CA ARG A 205 12.81 -18.52 -9.29
C ARG A 205 13.16 -18.04 -10.70
N GLN A 206 13.30 -16.74 -10.93
CA GLN A 206 14.11 -16.22 -12.06
C GLN A 206 14.84 -14.92 -11.67
N ASP A 207 16.16 -14.94 -11.88
CA ASP A 207 17.12 -13.84 -11.70
C ASP A 207 17.03 -13.07 -10.36
N ILE A 208 17.74 -13.58 -9.34
CA ILE A 208 17.81 -12.97 -8.00
C ILE A 208 18.34 -11.52 -8.06
N PRO A 209 19.46 -11.21 -8.77
CA PRO A 209 19.88 -9.82 -8.97
C PRO A 209 18.79 -8.91 -9.55
N ALA A 210 18.12 -9.34 -10.62
CA ALA A 210 17.06 -8.53 -11.23
C ALA A 210 15.88 -8.32 -10.26
N THR A 211 15.52 -9.36 -9.50
CA THR A 211 14.49 -9.31 -8.45
C THR A 211 14.85 -8.33 -7.33
N ILE A 212 16.10 -8.35 -6.86
CA ILE A 212 16.60 -7.41 -5.85
C ILE A 212 16.49 -5.98 -6.37
N LEU A 213 17.03 -5.70 -7.56
CA LEU A 213 17.03 -4.35 -8.14
C LEU A 213 15.62 -3.84 -8.42
N ALA A 214 14.75 -4.67 -8.98
CA ALA A 214 13.35 -4.31 -9.22
C ALA A 214 12.62 -4.03 -7.90
N THR A 215 12.98 -4.72 -6.81
CA THR A 215 12.42 -4.48 -5.48
C THR A 215 12.95 -3.16 -4.89
N LEU A 216 14.25 -2.92 -4.98
CA LEU A 216 14.91 -1.71 -4.48
C LEU A 216 14.51 -0.45 -5.28
N ALA A 217 14.16 -0.60 -6.55
CA ALA A 217 13.60 0.46 -7.37
C ALA A 217 12.24 0.97 -6.86
N ARG A 218 11.48 0.10 -6.18
CA ARG A 218 10.15 0.46 -5.63
C ARG A 218 10.27 1.03 -4.22
N ARG A 219 11.15 0.46 -3.38
CA ARG A 219 11.37 0.94 -2.01
C ARG A 219 12.70 0.46 -1.43
N PRO A 220 13.30 1.20 -0.48
CA PRO A 220 14.41 0.68 0.31
C PRO A 220 13.98 -0.57 1.09
N CYS A 221 14.84 -1.59 1.10
CA CYS A 221 14.59 -2.86 1.80
C CYS A 221 15.81 -3.33 2.60
N THR A 222 15.57 -4.05 3.69
CA THR A 222 16.62 -4.77 4.41
C THR A 222 16.98 -6.07 3.69
N ALA A 223 18.13 -6.67 4.05
CA ALA A 223 18.49 -8.00 3.54
C ALA A 223 17.44 -9.07 3.89
N ASP A 224 16.76 -8.94 5.04
CA ASP A 224 15.72 -9.87 5.48
C ASP A 224 14.43 -9.70 4.66
N ASP A 225 14.04 -8.45 4.35
CA ASP A 225 12.92 -8.19 3.44
C ASP A 225 13.19 -8.79 2.04
N LEU A 226 14.40 -8.60 1.50
CA LEU A 226 14.80 -9.14 0.20
C LEU A 226 14.86 -10.68 0.21
N SER A 227 15.31 -11.27 1.32
CA SER A 227 15.34 -12.72 1.52
C SER A 227 13.94 -13.32 1.46
N GLN A 228 12.96 -12.68 2.11
CA GLN A 228 11.57 -13.12 2.06
C GLN A 228 10.96 -12.95 0.66
N ILE A 229 11.20 -11.81 0.00
CA ILE A 229 10.64 -11.52 -1.33
C ILE A 229 11.20 -12.45 -2.39
N ALA A 230 12.52 -12.70 -2.38
CA ALA A 230 13.16 -13.57 -3.37
C ALA A 230 13.07 -15.06 -3.01
N GLY A 231 12.58 -15.41 -1.81
CA GLY A 231 12.49 -16.79 -1.34
C GLY A 231 13.84 -17.50 -1.20
N VAL A 232 14.92 -16.75 -0.96
CA VAL A 232 16.29 -17.28 -0.79
C VAL A 232 16.86 -16.88 0.55
N HIS A 233 17.82 -17.67 1.06
CA HIS A 233 18.37 -17.45 2.39
C HIS A 233 19.15 -16.12 2.47
N ARG A 234 19.07 -15.43 3.61
CA ARG A 234 19.75 -14.15 3.87
C ARG A 234 21.21 -14.12 3.44
N ASN A 235 21.97 -15.17 3.75
CA ASN A 235 23.39 -15.27 3.37
C ASN A 235 23.63 -15.25 1.85
N GLU A 236 22.67 -15.72 1.06
CA GLU A 236 22.72 -15.66 -0.40
C GLU A 236 22.40 -14.24 -0.88
N ILE A 237 21.36 -13.59 -0.33
CA ILE A 237 21.08 -12.16 -0.57
C ILE A 237 22.30 -11.30 -0.27
N SER A 238 22.99 -11.52 0.86
CA SER A 238 24.17 -10.75 1.24
C SER A 238 25.28 -10.78 0.19
N LYS A 239 25.43 -11.89 -0.55
CA LYS A 239 26.43 -11.98 -1.63
C LYS A 239 26.07 -11.07 -2.80
N TYR A 240 24.79 -11.06 -3.21
CA TYR A 240 24.32 -10.19 -4.28
C TYR A 240 24.38 -8.72 -3.90
N LEU A 241 24.01 -8.38 -2.66
CA LEU A 241 24.09 -7.01 -2.16
C LEU A 241 25.53 -6.49 -2.16
N LEU A 242 26.51 -7.30 -1.75
CA LEU A 242 27.92 -6.92 -1.79
C LEU A 242 28.36 -6.54 -3.21
N VAL A 243 28.07 -7.40 -4.20
CA VAL A 243 28.41 -7.14 -5.61
C VAL A 243 27.74 -5.87 -6.12
N LEU A 244 26.44 -5.69 -5.86
CA LEU A 244 25.70 -4.50 -6.32
C LEU A 244 26.20 -3.20 -5.65
N GLN A 245 26.68 -3.27 -4.40
CA GLN A 245 27.31 -2.15 -3.72
C GLN A 245 28.69 -1.82 -4.31
N GLU A 246 29.51 -2.84 -4.59
CA GLU A 246 30.82 -2.67 -5.24
C GLU A 246 30.68 -2.09 -6.66
N GLU A 247 29.61 -2.45 -7.37
CA GLU A 247 29.23 -1.86 -8.66
C GLU A 247 28.65 -0.44 -8.55
N GLY A 248 28.44 0.08 -7.33
CA GLY A 248 27.88 1.41 -7.08
C GLY A 248 26.39 1.55 -7.41
N ARG A 249 25.68 0.45 -7.61
CA ARG A 249 24.27 0.44 -8.04
C ARG A 249 23.30 0.61 -6.87
N ILE A 250 23.75 0.29 -5.67
CA ILE A 250 22.98 0.45 -4.44
C ILE A 250 23.87 1.03 -3.34
N GLU A 251 23.24 1.70 -2.38
CA GLU A 251 23.87 2.16 -1.15
C GLU A 251 23.15 1.66 0.10
N ALA A 252 23.86 1.64 1.23
CA ALA A 252 23.35 1.19 2.52
C ALA A 252 23.04 2.38 3.43
N VAL A 253 21.84 2.41 3.99
CA VAL A 253 21.36 3.43 4.92
C VAL A 253 20.99 2.76 6.24
N ARG A 254 21.51 3.29 7.35
CA ARG A 254 21.25 2.74 8.68
C ARG A 254 20.06 3.43 9.34
N GLU A 255 19.05 2.64 9.69
CA GLU A 255 17.84 3.07 10.37
C GLU A 255 17.59 2.27 11.65
N LYS A 256 16.54 2.64 12.41
CA LYS A 256 16.14 1.92 13.64
C LYS A 256 15.90 0.42 13.42
N ARG A 257 15.30 0.03 12.29
CA ARG A 257 15.00 -1.38 11.93
C ARG A 257 16.21 -2.14 11.38
N GLY A 258 17.35 -1.48 11.18
CA GLY A 258 18.57 -2.10 10.68
C GLY A 258 19.13 -1.40 9.44
N ILE A 259 19.89 -2.14 8.64
CA ILE A 259 20.50 -1.64 7.41
C ILE A 259 19.52 -1.85 6.26
N PHE A 260 19.11 -0.76 5.64
CA PHE A 260 18.36 -0.74 4.39
C PHE A 260 19.31 -0.54 3.22
N PHE A 261 18.95 -1.12 2.09
CA PHE A 261 19.59 -0.89 0.81
C PHE A 261 18.63 -0.10 -0.07
N ARG A 262 19.15 0.82 -0.88
CA ARG A 262 18.39 1.56 -1.91
C ARG A 262 19.25 1.76 -3.14
N LEU A 263 18.62 2.02 -4.30
CA LEU A 263 19.37 2.39 -5.51
C LEU A 263 20.11 3.73 -5.28
N THR A 264 21.30 3.83 -5.87
CA THR A 264 22.11 5.06 -5.89
C THR A 264 21.57 6.06 -6.92
#